data_AF-A0A7W8JZX3-F1
#
_entry.id   AF-A0A7W8JZX3-F1
#
_cell.length_a   1.000
_cell.length_b   1.000
_cell.length_c   1.000
_cell.angle_alpha   90.00
_cell.angle_beta   90.00
_cell.angle_gamma   90.00
#
_symmetry.space_group_name_H-M   'P 1'
#
loop_
_entity.id
_entity.type
_entity.pdbx_description
1 polymer ?
#
loop_
_entity_poly.entity_id
_entity_poly.type
_entity_poly.pdbx_seq_one_letter_code
_entity_poly.pdbx_strand_id
1 'polypeptide(L)'
;MTTALAEAESTTVPATEFTYLADFIKEVPEERRLTFISALKAAIRDGVFDGSPLRDQFTLTYQGRGKTGLEKRKCDQRDFAVEATEAFKQWFGLQLTTTPSRSPFPSRDQLSAGTVSLHDLATKFRNRSGGTGKRKARK
;
A
#
# COMPACT_ATOMS: atom_id res chain seq x y z
N MET A 1 25.02 -2.63 -57.56
CA MET A 1 23.94 -3.38 -56.90
C MET A 1 24.30 -3.43 -55.42
N THR A 2 23.84 -2.48 -54.60
CA THR A 2 22.71 -2.66 -53.64
C THR A 2 22.86 -3.96 -52.87
N THR A 3 23.19 -3.96 -51.57
CA THR A 3 22.27 -3.55 -50.50
C THR A 3 23.05 -3.30 -49.20
N ALA A 4 22.91 -2.10 -48.64
CA ALA A 4 23.20 -1.83 -47.23
C ALA A 4 21.97 -2.27 -46.43
N LEU A 5 22.12 -3.30 -45.61
CA LEU A 5 21.06 -3.80 -44.73
C LEU A 5 21.10 -2.99 -43.44
N ALA A 6 20.02 -2.25 -43.21
CA ALA A 6 19.83 -1.30 -42.13
C ALA A 6 20.01 -1.94 -40.74
N GLU A 7 20.64 -1.15 -39.88
CA GLU A 7 20.70 -1.29 -38.43
C GLU A 7 19.29 -1.53 -37.86
N ALA A 8 19.08 -2.72 -37.29
CA ALA A 8 18.06 -2.87 -36.26
C ALA A 8 18.66 -2.31 -34.98
N GLU A 9 18.42 -1.03 -34.72
CA GLU A 9 18.55 -0.43 -33.39
C GLU A 9 17.69 -1.24 -32.42
N SER A 10 18.31 -2.26 -31.81
CA SER A 10 17.81 -2.86 -30.60
C SER A 10 17.87 -1.76 -29.57
N THR A 11 16.71 -1.15 -29.31
CA THR A 11 16.51 -0.26 -28.17
C THR A 11 16.80 -1.09 -26.93
N THR A 12 18.05 -1.01 -26.45
CA THR A 12 18.47 -1.56 -25.16
C THR A 12 17.72 -0.78 -24.10
N VAL A 13 16.54 -1.27 -23.73
CA VAL A 13 15.84 -0.82 -22.54
C VAL A 13 16.80 -1.07 -21.38
N PRO A 14 17.23 -0.05 -20.62
CA PRO A 14 18.11 -0.27 -19.49
C PRO A 14 17.41 -1.28 -18.57
N ALA A 15 18.14 -2.31 -18.16
CA ALA A 15 17.65 -3.37 -17.28
C ALA A 15 17.16 -2.75 -15.98
N THR A 16 15.89 -2.37 -15.97
CA THR A 16 15.20 -1.80 -14.83
C THR A 16 14.96 -2.99 -13.92
N GLU A 17 15.56 -2.98 -12.74
CA GLU A 17 15.35 -4.06 -11.77
C GLU A 17 13.88 -4.03 -11.38
N PHE A 18 13.12 -5.05 -11.79
CA PHE A 18 11.74 -5.22 -11.36
C PHE A 18 11.70 -6.14 -10.14
N THR A 19 10.91 -5.73 -9.16
CA THR A 19 10.61 -6.54 -7.97
C THR A 19 9.17 -7.01 -8.00
N TYR A 20 8.95 -8.27 -7.64
CA TYR A 20 7.63 -8.90 -7.63
C TYR A 20 7.03 -8.91 -6.24
N LEU A 21 5.73 -8.61 -6.14
CA LEU A 21 5.00 -8.62 -4.88
C LEU A 21 5.11 -9.97 -4.18
N ALA A 22 5.07 -11.08 -4.91
CA ALA A 22 5.22 -12.42 -4.34
C ALA A 22 6.56 -12.65 -3.61
N ASP A 23 7.62 -11.92 -3.94
CA ASP A 23 8.93 -12.07 -3.31
C ASP A 23 9.09 -11.22 -2.06
N PHE A 24 8.84 -9.91 -2.13
CA PHE A 24 9.02 -9.04 -0.96
C PHE A 24 7.93 -9.22 0.10
N ILE A 25 6.75 -9.76 -0.26
CA ILE A 25 5.71 -10.05 0.73
C ILE A 25 6.13 -11.12 1.76
N LYS A 26 7.14 -11.94 1.45
CA LYS A 26 7.73 -12.92 2.36
C LYS A 26 8.45 -12.25 3.53
N GLU A 27 9.06 -11.09 3.28
CA GLU A 27 9.76 -10.28 4.30
C GLU A 27 8.78 -9.49 5.19
N VAL A 28 7.55 -9.27 4.71
CA VAL A 28 6.51 -8.55 5.47
C VAL A 28 5.83 -9.51 6.48
N PRO A 29 5.71 -9.11 7.76
CA PRO A 29 5.00 -9.90 8.78
C PRO A 29 3.54 -10.19 8.41
N GLU A 30 3.05 -11.40 8.71
CA GLU A 30 1.70 -11.86 8.34
C GLU A 30 0.57 -10.90 8.76
N GLU A 31 0.72 -10.21 9.89
CA GLU A 31 -0.23 -9.22 10.39
C GLU A 31 -0.36 -7.96 9.52
N ARG A 32 0.68 -7.65 8.77
CA ARG A 32 0.80 -6.39 8.02
C ARG A 32 0.65 -6.56 6.52
N ARG A 33 0.77 -7.79 6.01
CA ARG A 33 0.70 -8.10 4.57
C ARG A 33 -0.48 -7.47 3.85
N LEU A 34 -1.68 -7.49 4.46
CA LEU A 34 -2.88 -6.94 3.81
C LEU A 34 -2.88 -5.40 3.77
N THR A 35 -2.48 -4.76 4.86
CA THR A 35 -2.30 -3.30 4.93
C THR A 35 -1.22 -2.85 3.95
N PHE A 36 -0.12 -3.59 3.90
CA PHE A 36 0.99 -3.33 3.01
C PHE A 36 0.59 -3.42 1.53
N ILE A 37 -0.11 -4.48 1.12
CA ILE A 37 -0.62 -4.61 -0.26
C ILE A 37 -1.60 -3.47 -0.59
N SER A 38 -2.42 -3.06 0.37
CA SER A 38 -3.36 -1.94 0.19
C SER A 38 -2.61 -0.62 0.02
N ALA A 39 -1.58 -0.37 0.82
CA ALA A 39 -0.72 0.80 0.73
C ALA A 39 0.07 0.82 -0.58
N LEU A 40 0.59 -0.34 -1.01
CA LEU A 40 1.27 -0.49 -2.30
C LEU A 40 0.33 -0.16 -3.47
N LYS A 41 -0.88 -0.73 -3.47
CA LYS A 41 -1.89 -0.45 -4.49
C LYS A 41 -2.30 1.02 -4.52
N ALA A 42 -2.36 1.67 -3.36
CA ALA A 42 -2.62 3.11 -3.28
C ALA A 42 -1.45 3.89 -3.88
N ALA A 43 -0.22 3.58 -3.49
CA ALA A 43 0.98 4.26 -3.99
C ALA A 43 1.14 4.14 -5.52
N ILE A 44 0.88 2.95 -6.09
CA ILE A 44 0.87 2.75 -7.56
C ILE A 44 -0.26 3.57 -8.20
N ARG A 45 -1.46 3.57 -7.62
CA ARG A 45 -2.59 4.34 -8.15
C ARG A 45 -2.35 5.85 -8.12
N ASP A 46 -1.67 6.33 -7.07
CA ASP A 46 -1.36 7.74 -6.86
C ASP A 46 -0.13 8.18 -7.69
N GLY A 47 0.51 7.26 -8.42
CA GLY A 47 1.68 7.53 -9.26
C GLY A 47 2.97 7.77 -8.46
N VAL A 48 3.03 7.30 -7.21
CA VAL A 48 4.23 7.39 -6.36
C VAL A 48 5.30 6.40 -6.83
N PHE A 49 4.88 5.23 -7.33
CA PHE A 49 5.75 4.21 -7.87
C PHE A 49 5.18 3.68 -9.18
N ASP A 50 6.06 3.40 -10.13
CA ASP A 50 5.72 2.69 -11.35
C ASP A 50 5.56 1.20 -11.04
N GLY A 51 4.34 0.71 -11.24
CA GLY A 51 4.00 -0.68 -11.02
C GLY A 51 2.80 -1.10 -11.84
N SER A 52 2.76 -2.39 -12.19
CA SER A 52 1.72 -2.96 -13.03
C SER A 52 1.24 -4.30 -12.49
N PRO A 53 -0.08 -4.56 -12.50
CA PRO A 53 -0.62 -5.86 -12.15
C PRO A 53 -0.22 -6.91 -13.18
N LEU A 54 0.26 -8.06 -12.72
CA LEU A 54 0.56 -9.21 -13.55
C LEU A 54 -0.66 -10.12 -13.70
N ARG A 55 -0.57 -11.04 -14.67
CA ARG A 55 -1.59 -12.09 -14.87
C ARG A 55 -1.52 -13.13 -13.75
N ASP A 56 -0.33 -13.35 -13.23
CA ASP A 56 -0.03 -14.29 -12.18
C ASP A 56 -0.72 -13.93 -10.87
N GLN A 57 -1.06 -14.97 -10.11
CA GLN A 57 -1.70 -14.86 -8.82
C GLN A 57 -0.97 -15.76 -7.84
N PHE A 58 -0.93 -15.33 -6.59
CA PHE A 58 -0.36 -16.10 -5.50
C PHE A 58 -1.29 -16.09 -4.29
N THR A 59 -1.26 -17.17 -3.53
CA THR A 59 -2.04 -17.27 -2.30
C THR A 59 -1.31 -16.54 -1.17
N LEU A 60 -1.87 -15.42 -0.73
CA LEU A 60 -1.39 -14.63 0.38
C LEU A 60 -1.93 -15.20 1.71
N THR A 61 -1.04 -15.51 2.64
CA THR A 61 -1.41 -15.82 4.02
C THR A 61 -1.22 -14.57 4.89
N TYR A 62 -2.24 -14.17 5.64
CA TYR A 62 -2.24 -12.99 6.50
C TYR A 62 -2.99 -13.24 7.81
N GLN A 63 -2.77 -12.41 8.84
CA GLN A 63 -3.59 -12.43 10.06
C GLN A 63 -4.72 -11.41 9.97
N GLY A 64 -5.96 -11.86 10.13
CA GLY A 64 -7.16 -11.03 10.11
C GLY A 64 -8.00 -11.22 11.37
N ARG A 65 -8.98 -10.33 11.59
CA ARG A 65 -9.97 -10.52 12.67
C ARG A 65 -10.89 -11.69 12.34
N GLY A 66 -10.79 -12.72 13.17
CA GLY A 66 -11.67 -13.88 13.26
C GLY A 66 -12.80 -13.70 14.25
N LYS A 67 -13.57 -14.77 14.49
CA LYS A 67 -14.67 -14.75 15.48
C LYS A 67 -14.15 -14.70 16.91
N THR A 68 -12.96 -15.24 17.15
CA THR A 68 -12.39 -15.45 18.49
C THR A 68 -11.11 -14.67 18.75
N GLY A 69 -10.62 -13.90 17.77
CA GLY A 69 -9.35 -13.18 17.89
C GLY A 69 -8.69 -12.94 16.54
N LEU A 70 -7.36 -12.85 16.52
CA LEU A 70 -6.59 -12.85 15.28
C LEU A 70 -6.47 -14.28 14.75
N GLU A 71 -6.96 -14.52 13.54
CA GLU A 71 -6.90 -15.81 12.87
C GLU A 71 -6.07 -15.70 11.59
N LYS A 72 -5.31 -16.75 11.29
CA LYS A 72 -4.62 -16.88 10.01
C LYS A 72 -5.63 -17.14 8.91
N ARG A 73 -5.59 -16.32 7.87
CA ARG A 73 -6.45 -16.41 6.69
C ARG A 73 -5.61 -16.47 5.44
N LYS A 74 -6.21 -17.02 4.39
CA LYS A 74 -5.64 -17.07 3.06
C LYS A 74 -6.54 -16.28 2.11
N CYS A 75 -5.94 -15.51 1.22
CA CYS A 75 -6.65 -14.89 0.09
C CYS A 75 -5.77 -14.95 -1.15
N ASP A 76 -6.39 -15.09 -2.32
CA ASP A 76 -5.66 -15.01 -3.56
C ASP A 76 -5.44 -13.54 -3.92
N GLN A 77 -4.19 -13.19 -4.22
CA GLN A 77 -3.82 -11.87 -4.70
C GLN A 77 -3.18 -11.96 -6.07
N ARG A 78 -3.47 -10.94 -6.88
CA ARG A 78 -2.70 -10.71 -8.10
C ARG A 78 -1.29 -10.29 -7.74
N ASP A 79 -0.34 -10.80 -8.50
CA ASP A 79 1.02 -10.35 -8.41
C ASP A 79 1.16 -8.96 -9.05
N PHE A 80 2.16 -8.22 -8.60
CA PHE A 80 2.47 -6.88 -9.09
C PHE A 80 3.96 -6.81 -9.35
N ALA A 81 4.34 -6.32 -10.54
CA ALA A 81 5.69 -5.89 -10.81
C ALA A 81 5.80 -4.42 -10.38
N VAL A 82 6.83 -4.09 -9.61
CA VAL A 82 7.14 -2.73 -9.17
C VAL A 82 8.60 -2.46 -9.48
N GLU A 83 8.89 -1.30 -10.05
CA GLU A 83 10.26 -0.89 -10.31
C GLU A 83 11.03 -0.72 -9.00
N ALA A 84 12.18 -1.39 -8.87
CA ALA A 84 13.00 -1.45 -7.66
C ALA A 84 13.83 -0.17 -7.44
N THR A 85 13.17 0.98 -7.48
CA THR A 85 13.79 2.29 -7.24
C THR A 85 14.27 2.43 -5.80
N GLU A 86 15.26 3.29 -5.55
CA GLU A 86 15.72 3.60 -4.19
C GLU A 86 14.58 4.14 -3.31
N ALA A 87 13.69 4.94 -3.89
CA ALA A 87 12.50 5.46 -3.22
C ALA A 87 11.58 4.32 -2.74
N PHE A 88 11.39 3.29 -3.57
CA PHE A 88 10.63 2.10 -3.19
C PHE A 88 11.31 1.34 -2.05
N LYS A 89 12.64 1.13 -2.10
CA LYS A 89 13.39 0.44 -1.05
C LYS A 89 13.29 1.16 0.30
N GLN A 90 13.39 2.50 0.29
CA GLN A 90 13.21 3.31 1.50
C GLN A 90 11.76 3.24 2.03
N TRP A 91 10.77 3.38 1.15
CA TRP A 91 9.36 3.25 1.50
C TRP A 91 9.04 1.87 2.08
N PHE A 92 9.56 0.81 1.47
CA PHE A 92 9.41 -0.57 1.93
C PHE A 92 10.00 -0.76 3.32
N GLY A 93 11.23 -0.26 3.56
CA GLY A 93 11.86 -0.24 4.88
C GLY A 93 10.98 0.43 5.93
N LEU A 94 10.42 1.60 5.61
CA LEU A 94 9.48 2.30 6.50
C LEU A 94 8.22 1.48 6.77
N GLN A 95 7.66 0.76 5.79
CA GLN A 95 6.51 -0.11 6.01
C GLN A 95 6.81 -1.30 6.94
N LEU A 96 8.05 -1.81 6.92
CA LEU A 96 8.50 -2.86 7.84
C LEU A 96 8.63 -2.33 9.27
N THR A 97 9.15 -1.12 9.47
CA THR A 97 9.37 -0.56 10.81
C THR A 97 8.12 0.10 11.39
N THR A 98 7.26 0.69 10.55
CA THR A 98 6.10 1.47 11.00
C THR A 98 5.09 0.58 11.72
N THR A 99 5.01 0.74 13.03
CA THR A 99 3.93 0.14 13.83
C THR A 99 2.61 0.70 13.31
N PRO A 100 1.64 -0.14 12.88
CA PRO A 100 0.36 0.38 12.46
C PRO A 100 -0.27 1.09 13.65
N SER A 101 -0.39 2.42 13.58
CA SER A 101 -1.18 3.17 14.55
C SER A 101 -2.63 2.72 14.37
N ARG A 102 -3.07 1.82 15.26
CA ARG A 102 -4.38 1.16 15.17
C ARG A 102 -5.54 2.13 15.45
N SER A 103 -5.23 3.35 15.88
CA SER A 103 -6.21 4.36 16.25
C SER A 103 -6.07 5.57 15.34
N PRO A 104 -7.15 6.02 14.67
CA PRO A 104 -7.19 7.33 14.03
C PRO A 104 -7.21 8.47 15.06
N PHE A 105 -7.33 8.14 16.35
CA PHE A 105 -7.22 9.08 17.45
C PHE A 105 -5.79 9.13 17.98
N PRO A 106 -5.27 10.34 18.27
CA PRO A 106 -3.97 10.48 18.88
C PRO A 106 -3.95 9.86 20.28
N SER A 107 -2.78 9.37 20.69
CA SER A 107 -2.59 8.86 22.05
C SER A 107 -2.55 10.00 23.07
N ARG A 108 -2.73 9.65 24.36
CA ARG A 108 -2.56 10.60 25.46
C ARG A 108 -1.19 11.27 25.42
N ASP A 109 -0.14 10.51 25.10
CA ASP A 109 1.23 11.02 25.00
C ASP A 109 1.37 12.08 23.91
N GLN A 110 0.69 11.92 22.77
CA GLN A 110 0.69 12.91 21.68
C GLN A 110 -0.03 14.21 22.04
N LEU A 111 -1.07 14.12 22.89
CA LEU A 111 -1.75 15.28 23.46
C LEU A 111 -0.89 15.98 24.50
N SER A 112 -0.21 15.24 25.38
CA SER A 112 0.66 15.82 26.40
C SER A 112 1.98 16.37 25.84
N ALA A 113 2.48 15.81 24.74
CA ALA A 113 3.65 16.32 24.03
C ALA A 113 3.36 17.57 23.18
N GLY A 114 2.10 18.01 23.11
CA GLY A 114 1.70 19.18 22.31
C GLY A 114 1.80 18.99 20.80
N THR A 115 2.09 17.76 20.32
CA THR A 115 2.20 17.44 18.89
C THR A 115 0.86 17.58 18.17
N VAL A 116 -0.26 17.45 18.90
CA VAL A 116 -1.61 17.60 18.35
C VAL A 116 -2.43 18.51 19.26
N SER A 117 -3.05 19.55 18.68
CA SER A 117 -3.91 20.46 19.45
C SER A 117 -5.26 19.82 19.74
N LEU A 118 -5.75 20.00 20.98
CA LEU A 118 -7.07 19.50 21.39
C LEU A 118 -8.20 20.20 20.62
N HIS A 119 -7.97 21.45 20.21
CA HIS A 119 -8.91 22.23 19.41
C HIS A 119 -9.12 21.60 18.01
N ASP A 120 -8.04 21.20 17.33
CA ASP A 120 -8.12 20.59 16.00
C ASP A 120 -8.82 19.22 16.05
N LEU A 121 -8.58 18.45 17.12
CA LEU A 121 -9.26 17.18 17.34
C LEU A 121 -10.76 17.37 17.58
N ALA A 122 -11.14 18.36 18.39
CA ALA A 122 -12.54 18.68 18.63
C ALA A 122 -13.25 19.11 17.34
N THR A 123 -12.59 19.91 16.50
CA THR A 123 -13.13 20.35 15.20
C THR A 123 -13.29 19.17 14.25
N LYS A 124 -12.27 18.30 14.12
CA LYS A 124 -12.37 17.07 13.31
C LYS A 124 -13.46 16.13 13.80
N PHE A 125 -13.63 15.98 15.12
CA PHE A 125 -14.69 15.15 15.68
C PHE A 125 -16.08 15.69 15.35
N ARG A 126 -16.32 17.00 15.52
CA ARG A 126 -17.59 17.64 15.16
C ARG A 126 -17.92 17.47 13.67
N ASN A 127 -16.93 17.68 12.80
CA ASN A 127 -17.11 17.57 11.35
C ASN A 127 -17.37 16.12 10.90
N ARG A 128 -16.82 15.13 11.61
CA ARG A 128 -17.04 13.70 11.31
C ARG A 128 -18.41 13.21 11.75
N SER A 129 -18.93 13.72 12.86
CA SER A 129 -20.23 13.32 13.44
C SER A 129 -21.44 13.99 12.77
N GLY A 130 -21.24 15.04 11.96
CA GLY A 130 -22.32 15.76 11.25
C GLY A 130 -22.81 15.09 9.96
N GLY A 131 -22.23 13.94 9.54
CA GLY A 131 -22.49 13.33 8.23
C GLY A 131 -23.63 12.31 8.16
N THR A 132 -24.30 11.99 9.26
CA THR A 132 -25.34 10.94 9.30
C THR A 132 -26.74 11.56 9.20
N GLY A 133 -27.16 12.00 8.02
CA GLY A 133 -28.49 12.64 7.91
C GLY A 133 -29.09 12.96 6.54
N LYS A 134 -28.47 12.64 5.40
CA LYS A 134 -29.13 12.76 4.08
C LYS A 134 -29.37 11.40 3.44
N ARG A 135 -30.29 10.62 4.02
CA ARG A 135 -31.07 9.66 3.22
C ARG A 135 -31.96 10.50 2.32
N LYS A 136 -31.59 10.65 1.04
CA LYS A 136 -32.51 11.18 0.02
C LYS A 136 -33.76 10.30 0.04
N ALA A 137 -34.86 10.83 0.54
CA ALA A 137 -36.18 10.25 0.30
C ALA A 137 -36.37 10.23 -1.22
N ARG A 138 -36.35 9.03 -1.81
CA ARG A 138 -36.83 8.82 -3.17
C ARG A 138 -38.33 9.07 -3.13
N LYS A 139 -38.78 10.08 -3.86
CA LYS A 139 -40.18 10.35 -4.16
C LYS A 139 -40.52 9.69 -5.49
#